data_AF-A0A315TM63-F1
#
_entry.id   AF-A0A315TM63-F1
#
_cell.length_a   1.000
_cell.length_b   1.000
_cell.length_c   1.000
_cell.angle_alpha   90.00
_cell.angle_beta   90.00
_cell.angle_gamma   90.00
#
_symmetry.space_group_name_H-M   'P 1'
#
loop_
_entity.id
_entity.type
_entity.pdbx_description
1 polymer ?
#
loop_
_entity_poly.entity_id
_entity_poly.type
_entity_poly.pdbx_seq_one_letter_code
_entity_poly.pdbx_strand_id
1 'polypeptide(L)'
;MSIISVDTELLQLKSANVKATVERISADVHAMKHGLDELQGSWRGSAATNFQNLVAEWALTQGRVEASLASINLALNSAAATYDQAELGNVQRFT
;
A
#
# COMPACT_ATOMS: atom_id res chain seq x y z
N MET A 1 -21.16 -28.60 -7.41
CA MET A 1 -19.78 -28.25 -7.81
C MET A 1 -19.71 -26.74 -7.78
N SER A 2 -19.34 -26.13 -6.64
CA SER A 2 -19.53 -24.68 -6.38
C SER A 2 -18.31 -24.01 -5.71
N ILE A 3 -17.16 -24.67 -5.75
CA ILE A 3 -16.01 -24.26 -4.92
C ILE A 3 -15.24 -23.08 -5.55
N ILE A 4 -15.15 -23.00 -6.89
CA ILE A 4 -14.31 -21.98 -7.55
C ILE A 4 -14.94 -20.57 -7.53
N SER A 5 -16.27 -20.45 -7.66
CA SER A 5 -16.93 -19.13 -7.74
C SER A 5 -16.92 -18.38 -6.40
N VAL A 6 -17.14 -19.09 -5.28
CA VAL A 6 -17.19 -18.49 -3.93
C VAL A 6 -15.81 -18.02 -3.49
N ASP A 7 -14.76 -18.80 -3.80
CA ASP A 7 -13.39 -18.43 -3.47
C ASP A 7 -12.94 -17.18 -4.24
N THR A 8 -13.46 -16.95 -5.45
CA THR A 8 -13.11 -15.81 -6.29
C THR A 8 -13.71 -14.50 -5.77
N GLU A 9 -14.99 -14.48 -5.41
CA GLU A 9 -15.64 -13.29 -4.80
C GLU A 9 -14.97 -12.91 -3.48
N LEU A 10 -14.66 -13.91 -2.63
CA LEU A 10 -13.96 -13.68 -1.37
C LEU A 10 -12.58 -13.06 -1.61
N LEU A 11 -11.83 -13.56 -2.60
CA LEU A 11 -10.52 -13.04 -2.93
C LEU A 11 -10.56 -11.61 -3.46
N GLN A 12 -11.51 -11.29 -4.35
CA GLN A 12 -11.72 -9.93 -4.84
C GLN A 12 -12.02 -8.97 -3.69
N LEU A 13 -12.92 -9.35 -2.77
CA LEU A 13 -13.24 -8.57 -1.59
C LEU A 13 -12.00 -8.35 -0.70
N LYS A 14 -11.22 -9.40 -0.43
CA LYS A 14 -9.99 -9.29 0.37
C LYS A 14 -8.95 -8.39 -0.32
N SER A 15 -8.79 -8.50 -1.62
CA SER A 15 -7.87 -7.66 -2.41
C SER A 15 -8.28 -6.19 -2.38
N ALA A 16 -9.57 -5.89 -2.49
CA ALA A 16 -10.11 -4.54 -2.35
C ALA A 16 -9.83 -3.96 -0.95
N ASN A 17 -10.01 -4.74 0.10
CA ASN A 17 -9.71 -4.32 1.48
C ASN A 17 -8.22 -4.04 1.70
N VAL A 18 -7.34 -4.84 1.10
CA VAL A 18 -5.89 -4.60 1.17
C VAL A 18 -5.55 -3.30 0.42
N LYS A 19 -6.12 -3.07 -0.77
CA LYS A 19 -5.91 -1.83 -1.53
C LYS A 19 -6.36 -0.58 -0.74
N ALA A 20 -7.53 -0.62 -0.13
CA ALA A 20 -8.01 0.47 0.73
C ALA A 20 -7.07 0.71 1.92
N THR A 21 -6.51 -0.37 2.50
CA THR A 21 -5.53 -0.25 3.58
C THR A 21 -4.23 0.39 3.10
N VAL A 22 -3.74 0.04 1.91
CA VAL A 22 -2.56 0.64 1.27
C VAL A 22 -2.77 2.15 1.07
N GLU A 23 -3.91 2.56 0.55
CA GLU A 23 -4.26 3.96 0.32
C GLU A 23 -4.29 4.75 1.64
N ARG A 24 -4.88 4.18 2.70
CA ARG A 24 -4.90 4.80 4.03
C ARG A 24 -3.49 4.96 4.61
N ILE A 25 -2.65 3.92 4.54
CA ILE A 25 -1.27 4.00 5.05
C ILE A 25 -0.48 5.07 4.28
N SER A 26 -0.65 5.15 2.96
CA SER A 26 -0.02 6.21 2.16
C SER A 26 -0.45 7.61 2.61
N ALA A 27 -1.74 7.82 2.85
CA ALA A 27 -2.25 9.09 3.37
C ALA A 27 -1.66 9.42 4.75
N ASP A 28 -1.62 8.45 5.67
CA ASP A 28 -1.07 8.64 7.02
C ASP A 28 0.43 8.97 6.98
N VAL A 29 1.20 8.34 6.08
CA VAL A 29 2.62 8.63 5.88
C VAL A 29 2.84 10.07 5.38
N HIS A 30 2.01 10.52 4.42
CA HIS A 30 2.07 11.91 3.95
C HIS A 30 1.64 12.91 5.02
N ALA A 31 0.63 12.59 5.83
CA ALA A 31 0.20 13.42 6.95
C ALA A 31 1.30 13.56 8.01
N MET A 32 2.00 12.46 8.34
CA MET A 32 3.14 12.49 9.26
C MET A 32 4.27 13.39 8.74
N LYS A 33 4.62 13.28 7.44
CA LYS A 33 5.62 14.18 6.83
C LYS A 33 5.22 15.65 6.97
N HIS A 34 3.97 15.98 6.64
CA HIS A 34 3.46 17.35 6.79
C HIS A 34 3.57 17.85 8.23
N GLY A 35 3.15 17.05 9.21
CA GLY A 35 3.26 17.43 10.63
C GLY A 35 4.70 17.64 11.09
N LEU A 36 5.64 16.83 10.60
CA LEU A 36 7.07 17.00 10.88
C LEU A 36 7.64 18.27 10.25
N ASP A 37 7.26 18.60 9.01
CA ASP A 37 7.69 19.83 8.33
C ASP A 37 7.17 21.09 9.06
N GLU A 38 5.92 21.07 9.52
CA GLU A 38 5.35 22.16 10.34
C GLU A 38 6.09 22.34 11.66
N LEU A 39 6.37 21.23 12.36
CA LEU A 39 7.12 21.25 13.61
C LEU A 39 8.55 21.76 13.40
N GLN A 40 9.20 21.41 12.29
CA GLN A 40 10.57 21.87 11.98
C GLN A 40 10.67 23.40 11.99
N GLY A 41 9.64 24.11 11.51
CA GLY A 41 9.60 25.58 11.50
C GLY A 41 9.46 26.21 12.90
N SER A 42 9.04 25.44 13.91
CA SER A 42 8.79 25.94 15.26
C SER A 42 9.98 25.78 16.23
N TRP A 43 10.95 24.91 15.93
CA TRP A 43 12.10 24.63 16.79
C TRP A 43 13.28 25.54 16.44
N ARG A 44 13.90 26.18 17.44
CA ARG A 44 15.09 27.05 17.29
C ARG A 44 16.24 26.58 18.18
N GLY A 45 17.48 26.92 17.82
CA GLY A 45 18.68 26.57 18.59
C GLY A 45 19.11 25.12 18.42
N SER A 46 19.87 24.58 19.38
CA SER A 46 20.43 23.21 19.32
C SER A 46 19.38 22.11 19.16
N ALA A 47 18.17 22.32 19.68
CA ALA A 47 17.06 21.39 19.53
C ALA A 47 16.61 21.23 18.05
N ALA A 48 16.82 22.25 17.21
CA ALA A 48 16.50 22.19 15.79
C ALA A 48 17.40 21.22 15.02
N THR A 49 18.66 21.05 15.42
CA THR A 49 19.59 20.11 14.76
C THR A 49 19.16 18.66 15.02
N ASN A 50 18.83 18.32 16.27
CA ASN A 50 18.32 16.98 16.60
C ASN A 50 17.00 16.68 15.89
N PHE A 51 16.11 17.68 15.78
CA PHE A 51 14.86 17.53 15.05
C PHE A 51 15.07 17.32 13.55
N GLN A 52 16.00 18.05 12.93
CA GLN A 52 16.35 17.84 11.51
C GLN A 52 16.85 16.41 11.24
N ASN A 53 17.66 15.85 12.14
CA ASN A 53 18.10 14.46 12.04
C ASN A 53 16.92 13.49 12.13
N LEU A 54 15.99 13.71 13.06
CA LEU A 54 14.76 12.92 13.19
C LEU A 54 13.92 12.97 11.90
N VAL A 55 13.75 14.16 11.30
CA VAL A 55 13.02 14.31 10.02
C VAL A 55 13.73 13.57 8.88
N ALA A 56 15.07 13.61 8.83
CA ALA A 56 15.85 12.88 7.83
C ALA A 56 15.70 11.36 7.98
N GLU A 57 15.74 10.83 9.21
CA GLU A 57 15.49 9.41 9.49
C GLU A 57 14.05 9.00 9.13
N TRP A 58 13.08 9.86 9.41
CA TRP A 58 11.70 9.65 8.98
C TRP A 58 11.58 9.57 7.45
N ALA A 59 12.25 10.44 6.70
CA ALA A 59 12.21 10.44 5.24
C ALA A 59 12.71 9.10 4.64
N LEU A 60 13.75 8.51 5.25
CA LEU A 60 14.23 7.17 4.86
C LEU A 60 13.19 6.08 5.16
N THR A 61 12.51 6.19 6.30
CA THR A 61 11.45 5.26 6.70
C THR A 61 10.25 5.35 5.78
N GLN A 62 9.81 6.58 5.45
CA GLN A 62 8.76 6.84 4.48
C GLN A 62 9.06 6.18 3.13
N GLY A 63 10.28 6.35 2.59
CA GLY A 63 10.65 5.72 1.33
C GLY A 63 10.56 4.18 1.36
N ARG A 64 10.88 3.56 2.49
CA ARG A 64 10.72 2.10 2.68
C ARG A 64 9.25 1.68 2.74
N VAL A 65 8.40 2.47 3.37
CA VAL A 65 6.95 2.23 3.40
C VAL A 65 6.38 2.34 2.00
N GLU A 66 6.66 3.42 1.27
CA GLU A 66 6.19 3.63 -0.10
C GLU A 66 6.62 2.49 -1.03
N ALA A 67 7.88 2.05 -0.97
CA ALA A 67 8.36 0.90 -1.73
C ALA A 67 7.64 -0.41 -1.38
N SER A 68 7.33 -0.62 -0.10
CA SER A 68 6.60 -1.81 0.36
C SER A 68 5.15 -1.80 -0.14
N LEU A 69 4.47 -0.65 -0.04
CA LEU A 69 3.12 -0.46 -0.55
C LEU A 69 3.04 -0.64 -2.08
N ALA A 70 4.02 -0.13 -2.82
CA ALA A 70 4.12 -0.35 -4.26
C ALA A 70 4.29 -1.83 -4.62
N SER A 71 5.12 -2.56 -3.86
CA SER A 71 5.32 -4.01 -4.04
C SER A 71 4.03 -4.80 -3.77
N ILE A 72 3.27 -4.43 -2.74
CA ILE A 72 1.96 -5.03 -2.44
C ILE A 72 0.98 -4.78 -3.59
N ASN A 73 0.89 -3.55 -4.08
CA ASN A 73 0.03 -3.22 -5.21
C ASN A 73 0.38 -4.01 -6.48
N LEU A 74 1.68 -4.15 -6.78
CA LEU A 74 2.14 -4.97 -7.91
C LEU A 74 1.70 -6.43 -7.76
N ALA A 75 1.90 -7.01 -6.57
CA ALA A 75 1.54 -8.40 -6.29
C ALA A 75 0.03 -8.64 -6.45
N LEU A 76 -0.81 -7.74 -5.89
CA LEU A 76 -2.27 -7.80 -6.01
C LEU A 76 -2.74 -7.68 -7.45
N ASN A 77 -2.16 -6.77 -8.23
CA ASN A 77 -2.49 -6.63 -9.65
C ASN A 77 -2.10 -7.87 -10.46
N SER A 78 -0.94 -8.47 -10.18
CA SER A 78 -0.52 -9.71 -10.85
C SER A 78 -1.42 -10.90 -10.49
N ALA A 79 -1.86 -10.96 -9.23
CA ALA A 79 -2.81 -11.97 -8.78
C ALA A 79 -4.12 -11.81 -9.55
N ALA A 80 -4.71 -10.61 -9.56
CA ALA A 80 -5.94 -10.32 -10.30
C ALA A 80 -5.85 -10.72 -11.79
N ALA A 81 -4.77 -10.35 -12.48
CA ALA A 81 -4.57 -10.71 -13.89
C ALA A 81 -4.47 -12.23 -14.13
N THR A 82 -3.86 -12.97 -13.20
CA THR A 82 -3.77 -14.44 -13.28
C THR A 82 -5.15 -15.09 -13.11
N TYR A 83 -6.02 -14.52 -12.26
CA TYR A 83 -7.38 -15.01 -12.09
C TYR A 83 -8.25 -14.77 -13.32
N ASP A 84 -8.19 -13.58 -13.93
CA ASP A 84 -8.94 -13.27 -15.15
C ASP A 84 -8.60 -14.27 -16.28
N GLN A 85 -7.32 -14.64 -16.41
CA GLN A 85 -6.87 -15.64 -17.37
C GLN A 85 -7.35 -17.06 -17.03
N ALA A 86 -7.35 -17.45 -15.76
CA ALA A 86 -7.82 -18.76 -15.31
C ALA A 86 -9.33 -18.94 -15.56
N GLU A 87 -10.11 -17.89 -15.35
CA GLU A 87 -11.55 -17.92 -15.57
C GLU A 87 -11.90 -18.01 -17.07
N LEU A 88 -11.25 -17.21 -17.92
CA LEU A 88 -11.38 -17.31 -19.38
C LEU A 88 -11.01 -18.70 -19.91
N GLY A 89 -9.92 -19.29 -19.41
CA GLY A 89 -9.50 -20.64 -19.79
C GLY A 89 -10.47 -21.73 -19.35
N ASN A 90 -11.17 -21.55 -18.23
CA ASN A 90 -12.21 -22.48 -17.80
C ASN A 90 -13.48 -22.35 -18.65
N VAL A 91 -13.91 -21.14 -19.01
CA VAL A 91 -15.06 -20.92 -19.90
C VAL A 91 -14.83 -21.58 -21.27
N GLN A 92 -13.63 -21.46 -21.82
CA GLN A 92 -13.26 -22.11 -23.10
C GLN A 92 -13.24 -23.65 -23.05
N ARG A 93 -13.10 -24.27 -21.87
CA ARG A 93 -13.12 -25.74 -21.73
C ARG A 93 -14.53 -26.31 -21.68
N PHE A 94 -15.54 -25.49 -21.39
CA PHE A 94 -16.94 -25.91 -21.29
C PHE A 94 -17.78 -25.46 -22.50
N THR A 95 -17.13 -24.97 -23.56
CA THR A 95 -17.72 -24.70 -24.88
C THR A 95 -17.11 -25.64 -25.92
#